data_AF-A0A662YID8-F1
#
_entry.id   AF-A0A662YID8-F1
#
_cell.length_a   1.000
_cell.length_b   1.000
_cell.length_c   1.000
_cell.angle_alpha   90.00
_cell.angle_beta   90.00
_cell.angle_gamma   90.00
#
_symmetry.space_group_name_H-M   'P 1'
#
loop_
_entity.id
_entity.type
_entity.pdbx_description
1 polymer ?
#
loop_
_entity_poly.entity_id
_entity_poly.type
_entity_poly.pdbx_seq_one_letter_code
_entity_poly.pdbx_strand_id
1 'polypeptide(L)'
;MASLDARTVELIAASGRVYSGLEQQQQRFCGVTLSDEALSFTTAFHEIQPDDPVGCIHLDAVVNAGDGQSCWRLGHLDVPANIVDYEILLFSSSCGTGGAQCKAIEVQ
;
A
#
# COMPACT_ATOMS: atom_id res chain seq x y z
N MET A 1 -3.55 9.56 -4.63
CA MET A 1 -4.58 8.56 -4.97
C MET A 1 -3.91 7.63 -5.96
N ALA A 2 -3.62 6.38 -5.57
CA ALA A 2 -3.01 5.42 -6.49
C ALA A 2 -3.99 5.16 -7.64
N SER A 3 -3.51 5.20 -8.87
CA SER A 3 -4.31 5.00 -10.08
C SER A 3 -3.69 3.84 -10.81
N LEU A 4 -4.44 2.77 -11.04
CA LEU A 4 -3.98 1.67 -11.90
C LEU A 4 -4.00 2.19 -13.35
N ASP A 5 -2.83 2.49 -13.89
CA ASP A 5 -2.69 2.90 -15.28
C ASP A 5 -2.81 1.68 -16.18
N ALA A 6 -3.68 1.77 -17.16
CA ALA A 6 -3.97 0.68 -18.08
C ALA A 6 -4.14 1.22 -19.49
N ARG A 7 -3.64 0.45 -20.46
CA ARG A 7 -3.79 0.76 -21.88
C ARG A 7 -4.68 -0.25 -22.56
N THR A 8 -5.45 0.19 -23.54
CA THR A 8 -6.19 -0.71 -24.42
C THR A 8 -5.21 -1.48 -25.30
N VAL A 9 -5.40 -2.79 -25.40
CA VAL A 9 -4.61 -3.67 -26.26
C VAL A 9 -5.52 -4.55 -27.10
N GLU A 10 -5.07 -4.92 -28.29
CA GLU A 10 -5.71 -5.93 -29.11
C GLU A 10 -4.94 -7.25 -29.00
N LEU A 11 -5.68 -8.32 -28.74
CA LEU A 11 -5.14 -9.66 -28.54
C LEU A 11 -5.74 -10.59 -29.61
N ILE A 12 -4.86 -11.32 -30.29
CA ILE A 12 -5.27 -12.38 -31.22
C ILE A 12 -5.31 -13.68 -30.43
N ALA A 13 -6.50 -14.23 -30.22
CA ALA A 13 -6.66 -15.52 -29.57
C ALA A 13 -6.09 -16.65 -30.42
N ALA A 14 -5.84 -17.81 -29.82
CA ALA A 14 -5.39 -19.02 -30.55
C ALA A 14 -6.35 -19.45 -31.68
N SER A 15 -7.61 -19.02 -31.63
CA SER A 15 -8.61 -19.22 -32.69
C SER A 15 -8.47 -18.26 -33.89
N GLY A 16 -7.54 -17.31 -33.86
CA GLY A 16 -7.36 -16.26 -34.86
C GLY A 16 -8.32 -15.07 -34.74
N ARG A 17 -9.21 -15.07 -33.74
CA ARG A 17 -10.13 -13.95 -33.48
C ARG A 17 -9.43 -12.84 -32.70
N VAL A 18 -9.74 -11.59 -33.05
CA VAL A 18 -9.25 -10.39 -32.36
C VAL A 18 -10.20 -10.03 -31.22
N TYR A 19 -9.63 -9.71 -30.07
CA TYR A 19 -10.32 -9.21 -28.88
C TYR A 19 -9.67 -7.93 -28.38
N SER A 20 -10.47 -6.96 -27.94
CA SER A 20 -9.96 -5.77 -27.24
C SER A 20 -9.95 -6.03 -25.74
N GLY A 21 -8.82 -5.79 -25.11
CA GLY A 21 -8.61 -5.92 -23.68
C GLY A 21 -7.92 -4.70 -23.07
N LEU A 22 -7.64 -4.78 -21.78
CA LEU A 22 -6.82 -3.82 -21.05
C LEU A 22 -5.56 -4.53 -20.56
N GLU A 23 -4.43 -3.87 -20.72
CA GLU A 23 -3.15 -4.29 -20.15
C GLU A 23 -2.72 -3.23 -19.14
N GLN A 24 -2.43 -3.66 -17.92
CA GLN A 24 -1.88 -2.79 -16.90
C GLN A 24 -0.48 -2.33 -17.33
N GLN A 25 -0.21 -1.03 -17.22
CA GLN A 25 1.12 -0.52 -17.47
C GLN A 25 2.08 -1.03 -16.38
N GLN A 26 3.38 -1.05 -16.66
CA GLN A 26 4.43 -1.47 -15.72
C GLN A 26 4.55 -0.47 -14.55
N GLN A 27 3.56 -0.47 -13.67
CA GLN A 27 3.60 0.18 -12.37
C GLN A 27 4.24 -0.80 -11.40
N ARG A 28 5.18 -0.28 -10.61
CA ARG A 28 5.82 -1.02 -9.53
C ARG A 28 5.11 -0.63 -8.25
N PHE A 29 4.54 -1.59 -7.53
CA PHE A 29 3.89 -1.29 -6.26
C PHE A 29 4.80 -1.64 -5.09
N CYS A 30 4.56 -0.98 -3.96
CA CYS A 30 5.08 -1.41 -2.67
C CYS A 30 3.90 -1.52 -1.70
N GLY A 31 3.65 -2.73 -1.20
CA GLY A 31 2.65 -2.96 -0.16
C GLY A 31 3.20 -2.54 1.20
N VAL A 32 2.54 -1.62 1.91
CA VAL A 32 3.01 -1.15 3.22
C VAL A 32 1.92 -1.37 4.26
N THR A 33 2.18 -2.14 5.32
CA THR A 33 1.22 -2.33 6.41
C THR A 33 1.37 -1.28 7.48
N LEU A 34 0.23 -0.78 7.96
CA LEU A 34 0.13 0.03 9.15
C LEU A 34 -0.14 -0.88 10.36
N SER A 35 0.89 -1.07 11.18
CA SER A 35 0.91 -1.98 12.33
C SER A 35 0.68 -3.46 11.97
N ASP A 36 0.82 -4.34 12.96
CA ASP A 36 0.77 -5.80 12.76
C ASP A 36 -0.64 -6.31 12.41
N GLU A 37 -1.67 -5.53 12.71
CA GLU A 37 -3.07 -5.89 12.44
C GLU A 37 -3.39 -6.00 10.94
N ALA A 38 -2.59 -5.35 10.08
CA ALA A 38 -2.78 -5.32 8.64
C ALA A 38 -1.96 -6.39 7.89
N LEU A 39 -1.22 -7.27 8.58
CA LEU A 39 -0.33 -8.27 7.96
C LEU A 39 -1.05 -9.24 7.01
N SER A 40 -2.34 -9.52 7.24
CA SER A 40 -3.13 -10.37 6.35
C SER A 40 -3.27 -9.78 4.94
N PHE A 41 -3.26 -8.46 4.80
CA PHE A 41 -3.28 -7.78 3.50
C PHE A 41 -1.97 -7.97 2.74
N THR A 42 -0.84 -8.08 3.43
CA THR A 42 0.46 -8.39 2.80
C THR A 42 0.43 -9.74 2.12
N THR A 43 -0.15 -10.76 2.77
CA THR A 43 -0.30 -12.09 2.18
C THR A 43 -1.13 -12.03 0.91
N ALA A 44 -2.29 -11.37 0.95
CA ALA A 44 -3.15 -11.22 -0.22
C ALA A 44 -2.47 -10.41 -1.34
N PHE A 45 -1.71 -9.37 -0.99
CA PHE A 45 -0.93 -8.59 -1.95
C PHE A 45 0.11 -9.47 -2.65
N HIS A 46 0.84 -10.29 -1.91
CA HIS A 46 1.86 -11.18 -2.45
C HIS A 46 1.29 -12.30 -3.35
N GLU A 47 0.05 -12.74 -3.11
CA GLU A 47 -0.65 -13.67 -4.01
C GLU A 47 -0.97 -13.03 -5.38
N ILE A 48 -1.11 -11.71 -5.45
CA ILE A 48 -1.44 -10.96 -6.67
C ILE A 48 -0.17 -10.42 -7.35
N GLN A 49 0.76 -9.89 -6.56
CA GLN A 49 2.02 -9.26 -6.98
C GLN A 49 3.20 -9.91 -6.23
N PRO A 50 3.64 -11.11 -6.65
CA PRO A 50 4.65 -11.89 -5.91
C PRO A 50 6.05 -11.24 -5.93
N ASP A 51 6.35 -10.45 -6.96
CA ASP A 51 7.68 -9.85 -7.14
C ASP A 51 7.79 -8.43 -6.56
N ASP A 52 6.68 -7.84 -6.12
CA ASP A 52 6.67 -6.48 -5.59
C ASP A 52 7.05 -6.47 -4.10
N PRO A 53 7.84 -5.46 -3.65
CA PRO A 53 8.30 -5.38 -2.28
C PRO A 53 7.18 -5.06 -1.29
N VAL A 54 7.44 -5.42 -0.03
CA VAL A 54 6.57 -5.12 1.11
C VAL A 54 7.35 -4.43 2.22
N GLY A 55 6.67 -3.61 3.01
CA GLY A 55 7.22 -2.95 4.18
C GLY A 55 6.17 -2.77 5.27
N CYS A 56 6.59 -2.24 6.42
CA CYS A 56 5.71 -1.97 7.54
C CYS A 56 6.05 -0.65 8.24
N ILE A 57 5.01 -0.02 8.78
CA ILE A 57 5.08 1.17 9.61
C ILE A 57 4.39 0.84 10.93
N HIS A 58 5.13 0.92 12.04
CA HIS A 58 4.57 0.77 13.37
C HIS A 58 4.41 2.13 14.03
N LEU A 59 3.18 2.45 14.44
CA LEU A 59 2.86 3.70 15.14
C LEU A 59 2.39 3.44 16.57
N ASP A 60 2.91 4.22 17.49
CA ASP A 60 2.51 4.21 18.89
C ASP A 60 1.47 5.30 19.16
N ALA A 61 0.39 4.92 19.85
CA ALA A 61 -0.57 5.87 20.40
C ALA A 61 -0.03 6.43 21.72
N VAL A 62 0.21 7.73 21.77
CA VAL A 62 0.70 8.42 22.97
C VAL A 62 -0.36 9.38 23.48
N VAL A 63 -0.78 9.19 24.73
CA VAL A 63 -1.71 10.11 25.39
C VAL A 63 -0.92 11.29 25.96
N ASN A 64 -1.25 12.49 25.51
CA ASN A 64 -0.65 13.72 26.05
C ASN A 64 -1.23 14.00 27.45
N ALA A 65 -0.34 14.08 28.44
CA ALA A 65 -0.71 14.20 29.85
C ALA A 65 -1.44 15.52 30.22
N GLY A 66 -1.48 16.51 29.32
CA GLY A 66 -2.06 17.84 29.57
C GLY A 66 -3.49 18.04 29.04
N ASP A 67 -3.88 17.36 27.97
CA ASP A 67 -5.17 17.53 27.28
C ASP A 67 -5.94 16.21 27.08
N GLY A 68 -5.33 15.08 27.44
CA GLY A 68 -5.91 13.75 27.23
C GLY A 68 -6.04 13.33 25.77
N GLN A 69 -5.49 14.12 24.82
CA GLN A 69 -5.54 13.77 23.42
C GLN A 69 -4.50 12.70 23.09
N SER A 70 -4.90 11.72 22.29
CA SER A 70 -3.99 10.75 21.71
C SER A 70 -3.31 11.34 20.47
N CYS A 71 -1.99 11.31 20.45
CA CYS A 71 -1.17 11.59 19.28
C CYS A 71 -0.50 10.31 18.79
N TRP A 72 -0.24 10.22 17.49
CA TRP A 72 0.45 9.09 16.88
C TRP A 72 1.92 9.44 16.69
N ARG A 73 2.81 8.56 17.13
CA ARG A 73 4.26 8.69 16.94
C ARG A 73 4.81 7.51 16.18
N LEU A 74 5.84 7.76 15.39
CA LEU A 74 6.55 6.69 14.70
C LEU A 74 7.34 5.88 15.73
N GLY A 75 6.99 4.60 15.87
CA GLY A 75 7.75 3.65 16.68
C GLY A 75 8.80 2.94 15.84
N HIS A 76 8.40 2.38 14.69
CA HIS A 76 9.29 1.65 13.80
C HIS A 76 8.91 1.86 12.33
N LEU A 77 9.92 1.89 11.46
CA LEU A 77 9.79 2.00 10.02
C LEU A 77 10.72 0.98 9.36
N ASP A 78 10.15 0.01 8.65
CA ASP A 78 10.88 -0.97 7.86
C ASP A 78 10.29 -0.98 6.45
N VAL A 79 10.88 -0.18 5.57
CA VAL A 79 10.45 -0.03 4.18
C VAL A 79 11.66 -0.08 3.25
N PRO A 80 11.47 -0.47 1.98
CA PRO A 80 12.56 -0.48 1.00
C PRO A 80 13.24 0.89 0.89
N ALA A 81 14.57 0.92 0.78
CA ALA A 81 15.33 2.17 0.68
C ALA A 81 14.96 3.00 -0.58
N ASN A 82 14.45 2.35 -1.62
CA ASN A 82 14.01 2.96 -2.87
C ASN A 82 12.48 3.08 -2.96
N ILE A 83 11.78 3.22 -1.82
CA ILE A 83 10.31 3.31 -1.77
C ILE A 83 9.72 4.40 -2.68
N VAL A 84 10.48 5.48 -2.93
CA VAL A 84 10.08 6.60 -3.80
C VAL A 84 9.89 6.21 -5.28
N ASP A 85 10.42 5.06 -5.70
CA ASP A 85 10.28 4.55 -7.07
C ASP A 85 8.98 3.74 -7.27
N TYR A 86 8.19 3.54 -6.20
CA TYR A 86 7.00 2.69 -6.20
C TYR A 86 5.72 3.48 -5.95
N GLU A 87 4.61 2.96 -6.47
CA GLU A 87 3.28 3.33 -6.00
C GLU A 87 2.96 2.59 -4.69
N ILE A 88 2.74 3.35 -3.63
CA ILE A 88 2.54 2.78 -2.29
C ILE A 88 1.07 2.38 -2.09
N LEU A 89 0.85 1.12 -1.74
CA LEU A 89 -0.44 0.60 -1.27
C LEU A 89 -0.39 0.47 0.26
N LEU A 90 -0.94 1.46 0.96
CA LEU A 90 -1.00 1.47 2.42
C LEU A 90 -2.18 0.64 2.93
N PHE A 91 -1.89 -0.44 3.66
CA PHE A 91 -2.88 -1.34 4.25
C PHE A 91 -3.14 -1.01 5.72
N SER A 92 -4.41 -0.89 6.09
CA SER A 92 -4.86 -0.62 7.46
C SER A 92 -6.10 -1.45 7.76
N SER A 93 -6.11 -2.14 8.92
CA SER A 93 -7.23 -2.99 9.38
C SER A 93 -8.51 -2.19 9.66
N SER A 94 -8.35 -0.97 10.18
CA SER A 94 -9.43 -0.07 10.54
C SER A 94 -9.04 1.37 10.27
N CYS A 95 -10.02 2.26 10.16
CA CYS A 95 -9.80 3.70 10.09
C CYS A 95 -10.88 4.40 10.93
N GLY A 96 -10.54 4.69 12.19
CA GLY A 96 -11.44 5.39 13.11
C GLY A 96 -11.35 6.90 12.92
N THR A 97 -10.27 7.50 13.42
CA THR A 97 -10.04 8.96 13.34
C THR A 97 -9.17 9.36 12.15
N GLY A 98 -8.59 8.40 11.42
CA GLY A 98 -7.61 8.66 10.37
C GLY A 98 -6.23 9.08 10.89
N GLY A 99 -6.05 9.31 12.20
CA GLY A 99 -4.82 9.88 12.75
C GLY A 99 -3.58 9.01 12.50
N ALA A 100 -3.71 7.70 12.63
CA ALA A 100 -2.62 6.76 12.37
C ALA A 100 -2.27 6.74 10.87
N GLN A 101 -3.28 6.75 9.99
CA GLN A 101 -3.10 6.76 8.54
C GLN A 101 -2.45 8.06 8.07
N CYS A 102 -2.91 9.20 8.56
CA CYS A 102 -2.31 10.50 8.27
C CYS A 102 -0.86 10.54 8.75
N LYS A 103 -0.56 10.01 9.94
CA LYS A 103 0.80 9.96 10.44
C LYS A 103 1.69 9.02 9.62
N ALA A 104 1.15 7.91 9.14
CA ALA A 104 1.85 6.98 8.25
C ALA A 104 2.21 7.64 6.91
N ILE A 105 1.31 8.46 6.36
CA ILE A 105 1.56 9.22 5.11
C ILE A 105 2.60 10.32 5.33
N GLU A 106 2.64 10.94 6.51
CA GLU A 106 3.61 12.00 6.84
C GLU A 106 5.06 11.49 6.89
N VAL A 107 5.26 10.21 7.25
CA VAL A 107 6.60 9.62 7.45
C VAL A 107 7.14 8.90 6.21
N GLN A 108 6.41 8.96 5.10
CA GLN A 108 6.79 8.39 3.80
C GLN A 108 7.49 9.41 2.92
#